data_AF-A0A931SHK7-F1
#
_entry.id   AF-A0A931SHK7-F1
#
_cell.length_a   1.000
_cell.length_b   1.000
_cell.length_c   1.000
_cell.angle_alpha   90.00
_cell.angle_beta   90.00
_cell.angle_gamma   90.00
#
_symmetry.space_group_name_H-M   'P 1'
#
loop_
_entity.id
_entity.type
_entity.pdbx_description
1 polymer ?
#
loop_
_entity_poly.entity_id
_entity_poly.type
_entity_poly.pdbx_seq_one_letter_code
_entity_poly.pdbx_strand_id
1 'polypeptide(L)'
;GLLMSRALEKVAFLPFGLLIDQWRWKVFSGEVTPENYNKAWWDLRLKYQGVAPVTARGGEFFDPGAKYHVPGNVPYTRYFLAHILQFQFHRSLSQIAGCTTALHRCSIYQSAEAGKRLNAMLAMGQSKPWPEALEALTGSKQMDATAIVDYFKPLQEWLDQQMKGKPAGW
;
A
#
# COMPACT_ATOMS: atom_id res chain seq x y z
N GLY A 1 8.64 14.21 12.57
CA GLY A 1 9.25 14.58 11.28
C GLY A 1 8.32 14.22 10.13
N LEU A 2 8.41 14.93 8.99
CA LEU A 2 7.54 14.75 7.81
C LEU A 2 7.46 13.28 7.36
N LEU A 3 8.62 12.62 7.18
CA LEU A 3 8.66 11.23 6.74
C LEU A 3 8.00 10.27 7.73
N MET A 4 8.21 10.43 9.04
CA MET A 4 7.56 9.58 10.05
C MET A 4 6.03 9.69 9.98
N SER A 5 5.50 10.91 9.88
CA SER A 5 4.06 11.13 9.74
C SER A 5 3.51 10.46 8.47
N ARG A 6 4.22 10.61 7.34
CA ARG A 6 3.86 9.94 6.09
C ARG A 6 3.99 8.42 6.16
N ALA A 7 4.96 7.88 6.88
CA ALA A 7 5.12 6.44 7.04
C ALA A 7 3.98 5.83 7.88
N LEU A 8 3.55 6.52 8.95
CA LEU A 8 2.37 6.12 9.73
C LEU A 8 1.09 6.13 8.90
N GLU A 9 0.96 7.06 7.95
CA GLU A 9 -0.20 7.11 7.04
C GLU A 9 -0.13 6.03 5.95
N LYS A 10 1.04 5.87 5.33
CA LYS A 10 1.22 5.09 4.09
C LYS A 10 1.73 3.68 4.35
N VAL A 11 2.84 3.53 5.06
CA VAL A 11 3.51 2.25 5.29
C VAL A 11 2.74 1.41 6.29
N ALA A 12 2.35 1.97 7.44
CA ALA A 12 1.60 1.24 8.45
C ALA A 12 0.20 0.80 7.97
N PHE A 13 -0.36 1.46 6.94
CA PHE A 13 -1.60 1.07 6.29
C PHE A 13 -1.44 -0.19 5.41
N LEU A 14 -0.32 -0.38 4.72
CA LEU A 14 -0.18 -1.41 3.67
C LEU A 14 -0.58 -2.82 4.14
N PRO A 15 -0.16 -3.31 5.32
CA PRO A 15 -0.53 -4.66 5.72
C PRO A 15 -2.04 -4.77 6.04
N PHE A 16 -2.66 -3.70 6.57
CA PHE A 16 -4.12 -3.64 6.75
C PHE A 16 -4.86 -3.58 5.40
N GLY A 17 -4.32 -2.82 4.45
CA GLY A 17 -4.82 -2.73 3.08
C GLY A 17 -4.87 -4.08 2.37
N LEU A 18 -3.84 -4.91 2.58
CA LEU A 18 -3.73 -6.25 2.03
C LEU A 18 -4.66 -7.24 2.74
N LEU A 19 -4.65 -7.26 4.08
CA LEU A 19 -5.28 -8.35 4.83
C LEU A 19 -6.81 -8.37 4.71
N ILE A 20 -7.46 -7.22 4.49
CA ILE A 20 -8.93 -7.15 4.38
C ILE A 20 -9.42 -7.99 3.21
N ASP A 21 -8.85 -7.78 2.02
CA ASP A 21 -9.29 -8.53 0.85
C ASP A 21 -8.72 -9.96 0.83
N GLN A 22 -7.55 -10.22 1.44
CA GLN A 22 -7.10 -11.60 1.71
C GLN A 22 -8.13 -12.38 2.53
N TRP A 23 -8.66 -11.77 3.60
CA TRP A 23 -9.73 -12.37 4.40
C TRP A 23 -10.99 -12.60 3.56
N ARG A 24 -11.44 -11.58 2.80
CA ARG A 24 -12.65 -11.69 1.96
C ARG A 24 -12.52 -12.76 0.88
N TRP A 25 -11.37 -12.86 0.22
CA TRP A 25 -11.14 -13.88 -0.80
C TRP A 25 -11.21 -15.29 -0.22
N LYS A 26 -10.65 -15.51 0.97
CA LYS A 26 -10.74 -16.79 1.68
C LYS A 26 -12.16 -17.14 2.12
N VAL A 27 -12.95 -16.14 2.49
CA VAL A 27 -14.38 -16.32 2.77
C VAL A 27 -15.16 -16.64 1.49
N PHE A 28 -14.94 -15.88 0.42
CA PHE A 28 -15.65 -16.08 -0.85
C PHE A 28 -15.30 -17.38 -1.56
N SER A 29 -14.07 -17.89 -1.38
CA SER A 29 -13.68 -19.20 -1.91
C SER A 29 -14.20 -20.37 -1.08
N GLY A 30 -14.74 -20.13 0.12
CA GLY A 30 -15.14 -21.16 1.08
C GLY A 30 -13.98 -21.78 1.87
N GLU A 31 -12.75 -21.28 1.72
CA GLU A 31 -11.60 -21.75 2.51
C GLU A 31 -11.80 -21.49 4.02
N VAL A 32 -12.42 -20.36 4.37
CA VAL A 32 -12.78 -20.02 5.75
C VAL A 32 -14.29 -20.19 5.90
N THR A 33 -14.71 -21.09 6.79
CA THR A 33 -16.13 -21.31 7.11
C THR A 33 -16.67 -20.23 8.05
N PRO A 34 -18.00 -20.01 8.12
CA PRO A 34 -18.61 -18.99 8.98
C PRO A 34 -18.15 -19.03 10.44
N GLU A 35 -17.99 -20.22 11.01
CA GLU A 35 -17.55 -20.42 12.42
C GLU A 35 -16.11 -19.93 12.65
N ASN A 36 -15.32 -19.81 11.58
CA ASN A 36 -13.91 -19.44 11.60
C ASN A 36 -13.64 -18.01 11.10
N TYR A 37 -14.66 -17.24 10.72
CA TYR A 37 -14.52 -15.87 10.21
C TYR A 37 -13.68 -14.97 11.12
N ASN A 38 -14.03 -14.93 12.40
CA ASN A 38 -13.36 -14.03 13.34
C ASN A 38 -11.93 -14.49 13.66
N LYS A 39 -11.73 -15.81 13.80
CA LYS A 39 -10.41 -16.39 14.00
C LYS A 39 -9.48 -16.07 12.83
N ALA A 40 -9.91 -16.31 11.59
CA ALA A 40 -9.12 -16.03 10.39
C ALA A 40 -8.78 -14.53 10.28
N TRP A 41 -9.69 -13.64 10.68
CA TRP A 41 -9.44 -12.20 10.73
C TRP A 41 -8.28 -11.86 11.67
N TRP A 42 -8.30 -12.36 12.92
CA TRP A 42 -7.23 -12.10 13.89
C TRP A 42 -5.91 -12.81 13.55
N ASP A 43 -5.96 -14.00 12.95
CA ASP A 43 -4.76 -14.68 12.44
C ASP A 43 -4.06 -13.82 11.36
N LEU A 44 -4.83 -13.22 10.45
CA LEU A 44 -4.30 -12.32 9.43
C LEU A 44 -3.79 -10.98 10.01
N ARG A 45 -4.49 -10.43 11.01
CA ARG A 45 -4.05 -9.23 11.76
C ARG A 45 -2.70 -9.47 12.44
N LEU A 46 -2.54 -10.61 13.11
CA LEU A 46 -1.27 -10.98 13.73
C LEU A 46 -0.20 -11.21 12.67
N LYS A 47 -0.49 -11.99 11.63
CA LYS A 47 0.47 -12.33 10.57
C LYS A 47 1.01 -11.11 9.81
N TYR A 48 0.16 -10.14 9.49
CA TYR A 48 0.54 -9.01 8.64
C TYR A 48 0.84 -7.73 9.42
N GLN A 49 0.22 -7.51 10.59
CA GLN A 49 0.39 -6.28 11.36
C GLN A 49 1.08 -6.45 12.72
N GLY A 50 1.19 -7.69 13.25
CA GLY A 50 1.63 -7.89 14.62
C GLY A 50 0.63 -7.40 15.67
N VAL A 51 -0.67 -7.38 15.34
CA VAL A 51 -1.72 -6.85 16.21
C VAL A 51 -2.63 -7.97 16.71
N ALA A 52 -2.80 -8.05 18.02
CA ALA A 52 -3.70 -8.97 18.72
C ALA A 52 -4.94 -8.22 19.27
N PRO A 53 -6.06 -8.93 19.53
CA PRO A 53 -7.18 -8.35 20.25
C PRO A 53 -6.83 -8.11 21.73
N VAL A 54 -7.46 -7.12 22.37
CA VAL A 54 -7.24 -6.80 23.80
C VAL A 54 -7.74 -7.91 24.72
N THR A 55 -8.80 -8.62 24.30
CA THR A 55 -9.37 -9.78 24.99
C THR A 55 -9.56 -10.93 24.00
N ALA A 56 -9.77 -12.15 24.48
CA ALA A 56 -10.16 -13.25 23.60
C ALA A 56 -11.45 -12.89 22.82
N ARG A 57 -11.51 -13.26 21.54
CA ARG A 57 -12.67 -13.02 20.66
C ARG A 57 -12.99 -14.28 19.87
N GLY A 58 -14.05 -14.99 20.25
CA GLY A 58 -14.48 -16.23 19.61
C GLY A 58 -15.34 -16.02 18.37
N GLY A 59 -16.04 -17.08 17.95
CA GLY A 59 -16.93 -17.10 16.78
C GLY A 59 -18.25 -16.34 16.98
N GLU A 60 -18.57 -15.95 18.21
CA GLU A 60 -19.70 -15.08 18.56
C GLU A 60 -19.53 -13.64 18.06
N PHE A 61 -18.31 -13.26 17.65
CA PHE A 61 -18.00 -11.94 17.11
C PHE A 61 -17.87 -11.95 15.58
N PHE A 62 -18.13 -10.79 14.98
CA PHE A 62 -17.87 -10.52 13.56
C PHE A 62 -17.07 -9.22 13.39
N ASP A 63 -15.85 -9.20 13.90
CA ASP A 63 -14.95 -8.03 13.85
C ASP A 63 -14.64 -7.50 12.45
N PRO A 64 -14.45 -8.33 11.40
CA PRO A 64 -14.31 -7.81 10.04
C PRO A 64 -15.52 -6.94 9.64
N GLY A 65 -16.72 -7.24 10.16
CA GLY A 65 -17.94 -6.45 9.92
C GLY A 65 -17.91 -5.03 10.47
N ALA A 66 -17.06 -4.75 11.47
CA ALA A 66 -16.91 -3.39 12.01
C ALA A 66 -16.19 -2.43 11.04
N LYS A 67 -15.56 -2.95 9.97
CA LYS A 67 -14.94 -2.13 8.94
C LYS A 67 -15.92 -1.88 7.79
N TYR A 68 -16.44 -0.66 7.65
CA TYR A 68 -17.42 -0.21 6.63
C TYR A 68 -17.34 -0.92 5.27
N HIS A 69 -16.15 -1.05 4.68
CA HIS A 69 -15.95 -1.65 3.36
C HIS A 69 -16.32 -3.13 3.26
N VAL A 70 -16.28 -3.86 4.37
CA VAL A 70 -16.66 -5.29 4.43
C VAL A 70 -18.17 -5.47 4.26
N PRO A 71 -19.06 -4.93 5.13
CA PRO A 71 -20.51 -5.03 4.93
C PRO A 71 -20.99 -4.20 3.74
N GLY A 72 -20.29 -3.14 3.35
CA GLY A 72 -20.58 -2.36 2.14
C GLY A 72 -20.17 -3.05 0.83
N ASN A 73 -19.58 -4.25 0.89
CA ASN A 73 -19.04 -5.00 -0.24
C ASN A 73 -18.12 -4.17 -1.17
N VAL A 74 -17.32 -3.29 -0.59
CA VAL A 74 -16.40 -2.41 -1.34
C VAL A 74 -15.00 -3.04 -1.34
N PRO A 75 -14.43 -3.47 -2.49
CA PRO A 75 -13.04 -3.93 -2.58
C PRO A 75 -12.04 -3.02 -1.88
N TYR A 76 -11.19 -3.54 -0.99
CA TYR A 76 -10.21 -2.73 -0.24
C TYR A 76 -8.85 -2.66 -0.93
N THR A 77 -8.53 -3.64 -1.78
CA THR A 77 -7.31 -3.75 -2.59
C THR A 77 -7.05 -2.51 -3.42
N ARG A 78 -8.11 -1.76 -3.81
CA ARG A 78 -7.99 -0.48 -4.52
C ARG A 78 -7.06 0.50 -3.79
N TYR A 79 -7.10 0.54 -2.46
CA TYR A 79 -6.26 1.44 -1.66
C TYR A 79 -4.82 0.90 -1.52
N PHE A 80 -4.66 -0.42 -1.44
CA PHE A 80 -3.34 -1.06 -1.40
C PHE A 80 -2.56 -0.78 -2.70
N LEU A 81 -3.20 -1.05 -3.85
CA LEU A 81 -2.60 -0.81 -5.16
C LEU A 81 -2.39 0.68 -5.44
N ALA A 82 -3.33 1.55 -5.06
CA ALA A 82 -3.18 2.99 -5.23
C ALA A 82 -1.95 3.52 -4.49
N HIS A 83 -1.62 3.01 -3.30
CA HIS A 83 -0.40 3.40 -2.61
C HIS A 83 0.86 2.97 -3.36
N ILE A 84 0.94 1.74 -3.87
CA ILE A 84 2.07 1.30 -4.69
C ILE A 84 2.24 2.19 -5.91
N LEU A 85 1.16 2.40 -6.66
CA LEU A 85 1.16 3.22 -7.88
C LEU A 85 1.50 4.69 -7.58
N GLN A 86 1.02 5.25 -6.47
CA GLN A 86 1.32 6.62 -6.06
C GLN A 86 2.84 6.86 -5.99
N PHE A 87 3.58 5.98 -5.30
CA PHE A 87 5.03 6.13 -5.16
C PHE A 87 5.76 5.78 -6.46
N GLN A 88 5.32 4.77 -7.20
CA GLN A 88 5.90 4.42 -8.51
C GLN A 88 5.78 5.56 -9.53
N PHE A 89 4.62 6.21 -9.59
CA PHE A 89 4.36 7.37 -10.45
C PHE A 89 5.24 8.55 -10.02
N HIS A 90 5.26 8.86 -8.72
CA HIS A 90 6.08 9.95 -8.19
C HIS A 90 7.57 9.73 -8.47
N ARG A 91 8.08 8.51 -8.29
CA ARG A 91 9.48 8.17 -8.60
C ARG A 91 9.79 8.37 -10.08
N SER A 92 8.96 7.80 -10.96
CA SER A 92 9.17 7.90 -12.41
C SER A 92 9.11 9.35 -12.89
N LEU A 93 8.08 10.10 -12.48
CA LEU A 93 7.93 11.49 -12.86
C LEU A 93 9.02 12.39 -12.29
N SER A 94 9.51 12.10 -11.07
CA SER A 94 10.64 12.82 -10.48
C SER A 94 11.95 12.58 -11.24
N GLN A 95 12.18 11.36 -11.73
CA GLN A 95 13.33 11.04 -12.59
C GLN A 95 13.22 11.77 -13.94
N ILE A 96 12.04 11.77 -14.55
CA ILE A 96 11.76 12.49 -15.80
C ILE A 96 11.96 14.00 -15.62
N ALA A 97 11.61 14.55 -14.45
CA ALA A 97 11.85 15.95 -14.09
C ALA A 97 13.32 16.26 -13.75
N GLY A 98 14.23 15.29 -13.81
CA GLY A 98 15.65 15.49 -13.53
C GLY A 98 15.97 15.71 -12.05
N CYS A 99 15.11 15.26 -11.13
CA CYS A 99 15.37 15.40 -9.70
C CYS A 99 16.58 14.57 -9.27
N THR A 100 17.55 15.20 -8.60
CA THR A 100 18.78 14.56 -8.09
C THR A 100 18.84 14.46 -6.56
N THR A 101 17.80 14.91 -5.87
CA THR A 101 17.73 14.87 -4.39
C THR A 101 16.98 13.63 -3.90
N ALA A 102 16.87 13.47 -2.57
CA ALA A 102 16.05 12.39 -2.00
C ALA A 102 14.59 12.47 -2.49
N LEU A 103 14.00 11.33 -2.85
CA LEU A 103 12.72 11.27 -3.57
C LEU A 103 11.56 12.03 -2.87
N HIS A 104 11.54 12.03 -1.53
CA HIS A 104 10.55 12.79 -0.75
C HIS A 104 10.66 14.31 -0.86
N ARG A 105 11.75 14.83 -1.42
CA ARG A 105 12.00 16.25 -1.69
C ARG A 105 11.79 16.62 -3.17
N CYS A 106 11.60 15.63 -4.04
CA CYS A 106 11.42 15.88 -5.45
C CYS A 106 10.11 16.61 -5.75
N SER A 107 10.16 17.48 -6.75
CA SER A 107 9.01 18.18 -7.31
C SER A 107 9.01 17.98 -8.82
N ILE A 108 7.82 17.82 -9.38
CA ILE A 108 7.60 17.73 -10.84
C ILE A 108 7.14 19.08 -11.42
N TYR A 109 7.10 20.13 -10.60
CA TYR A 109 6.71 21.47 -11.01
C TYR A 109 7.59 21.98 -12.15
N GLN A 110 6.99 22.62 -13.15
CA GLN A 110 7.65 23.13 -14.37
C GLN A 110 8.36 22.08 -15.24
N SER A 111 8.18 20.79 -15.00
CA SER A 111 8.65 19.75 -15.93
C SER A 111 7.61 19.48 -17.03
N ALA A 112 7.80 20.11 -18.19
CA ALA A 112 6.95 19.88 -19.36
C ALA A 112 6.96 18.40 -19.80
N GLU A 113 8.11 17.72 -19.71
CA GLU A 113 8.22 16.31 -20.09
C GLU A 113 7.50 15.39 -19.10
N ALA A 114 7.58 15.65 -17.79
CA ALA A 114 6.81 14.91 -16.80
C ALA A 114 5.30 15.08 -17.02
N GLY A 115 4.85 16.32 -17.29
CA GLY A 115 3.46 16.61 -17.63
C GLY A 115 2.99 15.90 -18.90
N LYS A 116 3.82 15.87 -19.94
CA LYS A 116 3.51 15.16 -21.20
C LYS A 116 3.27 13.67 -20.96
N ARG A 117 4.14 13.00 -20.20
CA ARG A 117 4.00 11.57 -19.87
C ARG A 117 2.79 11.29 -18.98
N LEU A 118 2.55 12.12 -17.98
CA LEU A 118 1.36 12.01 -17.13
C LEU A 118 0.08 12.15 -17.95
N ASN A 119 -0.02 13.16 -18.82
CA ASN A 119 -1.17 13.38 -19.68
C ASN A 119 -1.39 12.24 -20.67
N ALA A 120 -0.31 11.71 -21.26
CA ALA A 120 -0.39 10.57 -22.17
C ALA A 120 -1.03 9.35 -21.50
N MET A 121 -0.66 9.03 -20.26
CA MET A 121 -1.28 7.95 -19.49
C MET A 121 -2.73 8.27 -19.12
N LEU A 122 -3.01 9.47 -18.60
CA LEU A 122 -4.36 9.86 -18.15
C LEU A 122 -5.37 9.90 -19.30
N ALA A 123 -4.97 10.34 -20.49
CA ALA A 123 -5.82 10.41 -21.67
C ALA A 123 -6.30 9.03 -22.15
N MET A 124 -5.61 7.93 -21.79
CA MET A 124 -6.04 6.58 -22.15
C MET A 124 -7.32 6.17 -21.44
N GLY A 125 -7.60 6.70 -20.24
CA GLY A 125 -8.75 6.31 -19.43
C GLY A 125 -8.82 4.78 -19.27
N GLN A 126 -9.90 4.17 -19.76
CA GLN A 126 -10.09 2.71 -19.77
C GLN A 126 -9.96 2.09 -21.18
N SER A 127 -9.45 2.84 -22.16
CA SER A 127 -9.34 2.36 -23.56
C SER A 127 -8.21 1.35 -23.78
N LYS A 128 -7.29 1.23 -22.82
CA LYS A 128 -6.13 0.33 -22.86
C LYS A 128 -6.03 -0.51 -21.58
N PRO A 129 -5.45 -1.71 -21.64
CA PRO A 129 -5.07 -2.46 -20.45
C PRO A 129 -4.20 -1.63 -19.51
N TRP A 130 -4.43 -1.74 -18.19
CA TRP A 130 -3.69 -0.97 -17.20
C TRP A 130 -2.15 -1.12 -17.29
N PRO A 131 -1.54 -2.26 -17.70
CA PRO A 131 -0.09 -2.34 -17.83
C PRO A 131 0.45 -1.44 -18.96
N GLU A 132 -0.32 -1.23 -20.03
CA GLU A 132 0.07 -0.31 -21.12
C GLU A 132 -0.01 1.14 -20.65
N ALA A 133 -1.05 1.49 -19.88
CA ALA A 133 -1.15 2.82 -19.27
C ALA A 133 0.00 3.07 -18.27
N LEU A 134 0.34 2.06 -17.46
CA LEU A 134 1.47 2.13 -16.53
C LEU A 134 2.81 2.33 -17.25
N GLU A 135 3.02 1.60 -18.35
CA GLU A 135 4.24 1.70 -19.17
C GLU A 135 4.38 3.08 -19.82
N ALA A 136 3.29 3.66 -20.31
CA ALA A 136 3.31 5.00 -20.90
C ALA A 136 3.85 6.07 -19.93
N LEU A 137 3.59 5.92 -18.63
CA LEU A 137 4.08 6.82 -17.59
C LEU A 137 5.48 6.44 -17.07
N THR A 138 5.68 5.17 -16.76
CA THR A 138 6.81 4.68 -15.95
C THR A 138 7.90 3.99 -16.77
N GLY A 139 7.61 3.63 -18.01
CA GLY A 139 8.48 2.79 -18.85
C GLY A 139 8.45 1.29 -18.48
N SER A 140 7.60 0.87 -17.54
CA SER A 140 7.45 -0.53 -17.13
C SER A 140 5.98 -0.95 -17.13
N LYS A 141 5.72 -2.21 -17.49
CA LYS A 141 4.39 -2.84 -17.36
C LYS A 141 4.11 -3.41 -15.98
N GLN A 142 5.11 -3.41 -15.08
CA GLN A 142 5.04 -4.04 -13.78
C GLN A 142 4.85 -3.02 -12.67
N MET A 143 3.98 -3.32 -11.71
CA MET A 143 3.89 -2.55 -10.47
C MET A 143 5.15 -2.76 -9.64
N ASP A 144 5.65 -1.68 -9.05
CA ASP A 144 6.91 -1.71 -8.32
C ASP A 144 6.80 -1.02 -6.95
N ALA A 145 6.76 -1.84 -5.89
CA ALA A 145 6.69 -1.38 -4.52
C ALA A 145 8.03 -0.84 -3.98
N THR A 146 9.15 -1.05 -4.67
CA THR A 146 10.47 -0.51 -4.24
C THR A 146 10.48 1.02 -4.23
N ALA A 147 9.60 1.67 -5.00
CA ALA A 147 9.44 3.12 -4.99
C ALA A 147 9.03 3.67 -3.61
N ILE A 148 8.31 2.87 -2.81
CA ILE A 148 7.97 3.21 -1.42
C ILE A 148 9.23 3.22 -0.57
N VAL A 149 10.08 2.19 -0.72
CA VAL A 149 11.35 2.07 -0.01
C VAL A 149 12.27 3.25 -0.36
N ASP A 150 12.41 3.58 -1.65
CA ASP A 150 13.21 4.74 -2.10
C ASP A 150 12.74 6.06 -1.49
N TYR A 151 11.42 6.26 -1.38
CA TYR A 151 10.84 7.45 -0.79
C TYR A 151 11.19 7.58 0.70
N PHE A 152 11.09 6.48 1.44
CA PHE A 152 11.30 6.44 2.88
C PHE A 152 12.74 6.10 3.31
N LYS A 153 13.68 5.92 2.38
CA LYS A 153 15.07 5.54 2.67
C LYS A 153 15.71 6.34 3.82
N PRO A 154 15.64 7.69 3.87
CA PRO A 154 16.24 8.44 4.97
C PRO A 154 15.59 8.16 6.33
N LEU A 155 14.29 7.85 6.36
CA LEU A 155 13.61 7.44 7.59
C LEU A 155 14.02 6.03 8.00
N GLN A 156 14.15 5.12 7.04
CA GLN A 156 14.59 3.75 7.31
C GLN A 156 16.00 3.74 7.92
N GLU A 157 16.95 4.46 7.33
CA GLU A 157 18.32 4.58 7.86
C GLU A 157 18.34 5.12 9.29
N TRP A 158 17.49 6.11 9.58
CA TRP A 158 17.35 6.63 10.95
C TRP A 158 16.73 5.60 11.90
N LEU A 159 15.67 4.90 11.49
CA LEU A 159 15.02 3.86 12.29
C LEU A 159 15.96 2.70 12.60
N ASP A 160 16.76 2.26 11.63
CA ASP A 160 17.75 1.20 11.80
C ASP A 160 18.76 1.55 12.91
N GLN A 161 19.15 2.83 13.03
CA GLN A 161 19.97 3.31 14.13
C GLN A 161 19.23 3.27 15.47
N GLN A 162 17.95 3.67 15.51
CA GLN A 162 17.14 3.65 16.74
C GLN A 162 16.80 2.24 17.23
N MET A 163 16.83 1.26 16.32
CA MET A 163 16.49 -0.14 16.60
C MET A 163 17.71 -0.99 16.95
N LYS A 164 18.94 -0.44 16.94
CA LYS A 164 20.14 -1.17 17.37
C LYS A 164 19.96 -1.74 18.78
N GLY A 165 20.18 -3.05 18.91
CA GLY A 165 20.06 -3.77 20.18
C GLY A 165 18.62 -4.03 20.63
N LYS A 166 17.60 -3.69 19.82
CA LYS A 166 16.20 -4.00 20.10
C LYS A 166 15.76 -5.25 19.34
N PRO A 167 14.84 -6.06 19.89
CA PRO A 167 14.27 -7.19 19.16
C PRO A 167 13.49 -6.69 17.93
N ALA A 168 13.52 -7.49 16.86
CA ALA A 168 12.79 -7.23 15.62
C ALA A 168 11.64 -8.23 15.49
N GLY A 169 10.49 -7.74 15.01
CA GLY A 169 9.27 -8.54 14.88
C GLY A 169 8.37 -8.44 16.12
N TRP A 170 7.46 -9.40 16.22
CA TRP A 170 6.49 -9.57 17.31
C TRP A 170 6.37 -11.05 17.65
#